data_AF-A0A804MG28-F1
#
_entry.id   AF-A0A804MG28-F1
#
_cell.length_a   1.000
_cell.length_b   1.000
_cell.length_c   1.000
_cell.angle_alpha   90.00
_cell.angle_beta   90.00
_cell.angle_gamma   90.00
#
_symmetry.space_group_name_H-M   'P 1'
#
loop_
_entity.id
_entity.type
_entity.pdbx_description
1 polymer ?
#
loop_
_entity_poly.entity_id
_entity_poly.type
_entity_poly.pdbx_seq_one_letter_code
_entity_poly.pdbx_strand_id
1 'polypeptide(L)'
;MAAAFTRRRHGAAAPGEWAAVSGAGAWRVGEVGKHQLMRRTGLSARDLRALDPALSYPCSIMSRDRAVVVNLERARAVITATEVLVPGPRDPAVAPLVRNLRARLLLVSASPTPPQVSEEDGGALPQSPGGVGGGGAKDGQSSAR
;
A
#
# COMPACT_ATOMS: atom_id res chain seq x y z
N MET A 1 -1.60 -30.08 18.47
CA MET A 1 -2.13 -30.65 17.21
C MET A 1 -1.11 -30.37 16.12
N ALA A 2 -0.41 -31.40 15.63
CA ALA A 2 0.68 -31.23 14.67
C ALA A 2 0.10 -30.74 13.33
N ALA A 3 0.45 -29.53 12.91
CA ALA A 3 0.17 -29.09 11.56
C ALA A 3 0.92 -30.04 10.61
N ALA A 4 0.18 -30.74 9.77
CA ALA A 4 0.74 -31.62 8.77
C ALA A 4 1.55 -30.76 7.79
N PHE A 5 2.85 -30.61 8.05
CA PHE A 5 3.80 -30.14 7.05
C PHE A 5 3.69 -31.14 5.91
N THR A 6 2.93 -30.77 4.87
CA THR A 6 2.78 -31.62 3.70
C THR A 6 4.18 -31.96 3.24
N ARG A 7 4.50 -33.25 3.32
CA ARG A 7 5.78 -33.90 3.08
C ARG A 7 6.21 -33.66 1.63
N ARG A 8 6.55 -32.43 1.26
CA ARG A 8 7.08 -32.11 -0.07
C ARG A 8 8.57 -32.36 -0.07
N ARG A 9 8.92 -33.39 -0.85
CA ARG A 9 10.25 -33.77 -1.31
C ARG A 9 11.24 -32.60 -1.34
N HIS A 10 12.40 -32.84 -0.73
CA HIS A 10 13.71 -32.60 -1.32
C HIS A 10 14.02 -31.14 -1.73
N GLY A 11 14.64 -30.38 -0.82
CA GLY A 11 15.58 -29.33 -1.20
C GLY A 11 15.04 -27.91 -1.39
N ALA A 12 15.21 -27.09 -0.36
CA ALA A 12 15.65 -25.69 -0.43
C ALA A 12 14.86 -24.71 -1.35
N ALA A 13 13.56 -24.56 -1.11
CA ALA A 13 12.65 -23.68 -1.86
C ALA A 13 12.24 -24.24 -3.24
N ALA A 14 11.54 -25.39 -3.22
CA ALA A 14 10.68 -25.76 -4.33
C ALA A 14 9.73 -24.60 -4.68
N PRO A 15 9.24 -24.51 -5.94
CA PRO A 15 8.13 -23.64 -6.28
C PRO A 15 6.97 -23.86 -5.30
N GLY A 16 6.83 -22.93 -4.38
CA GLY A 16 5.74 -22.92 -3.43
C GLY A 16 4.56 -22.23 -4.08
N GLU A 17 3.35 -22.66 -3.75
CA GLU A 17 2.23 -21.75 -3.83
C GLU A 17 2.43 -20.66 -2.77
N TRP A 18 2.19 -19.41 -3.16
CA TRP A 18 2.21 -18.25 -2.29
C TRP A 18 0.83 -17.61 -2.34
N ALA A 19 0.32 -17.21 -1.17
CA ALA A 19 -0.76 -16.23 -1.12
C ALA A 19 -0.15 -14.83 -1.27
N ALA A 20 -0.64 -14.05 -2.21
CA ALA A 20 -0.35 -12.63 -2.34
C ALA A 20 -1.56 -11.84 -1.87
N VAL A 21 -1.34 -10.91 -0.95
CA VAL A 21 -2.36 -9.94 -0.51
C VAL A 21 -1.90 -8.54 -0.87
N SER A 22 -2.61 -7.90 -1.79
CA SER A 22 -2.35 -6.52 -2.19
C SER A 22 -2.67 -5.54 -1.06
N GLY A 23 -2.05 -4.35 -1.07
CA GLY A 23 -2.41 -3.23 -0.21
C GLY A 23 -3.90 -2.85 -0.26
N ALA A 24 -4.59 -3.15 -1.37
CA ALA A 24 -6.05 -2.98 -1.49
C ALA A 24 -6.86 -4.14 -0.87
N GLY A 25 -6.22 -5.08 -0.17
CA GLY A 25 -6.87 -6.25 0.45
C GLY A 25 -7.29 -7.37 -0.52
N ALA A 26 -7.02 -7.22 -1.82
CA ALA A 26 -7.20 -8.26 -2.82
C ALA A 26 -6.24 -9.43 -2.54
N TRP A 27 -6.75 -10.66 -2.60
CA TRP A 27 -5.96 -11.86 -2.35
C TRP A 27 -5.89 -12.74 -3.59
N ARG A 28 -4.75 -13.36 -3.83
CA ARG A 28 -4.55 -14.34 -4.91
C ARG A 28 -3.63 -15.44 -4.42
N VAL A 29 -3.85 -16.67 -4.88
CA VAL A 29 -2.91 -17.77 -4.69
C VAL A 29 -2.31 -18.09 -6.04
N GLY A 30 -0.98 -18.20 -6.09
CA GLY A 30 -0.27 -18.55 -7.31
C GLY A 30 1.04 -19.24 -6.99
N GLU A 31 1.51 -20.03 -7.94
CA GLU A 31 2.86 -20.56 -7.90
C GLU A 31 3.85 -19.43 -8.19
N VAL A 32 4.82 -19.24 -7.31
CA VAL A 32 5.91 -18.29 -7.55
C VAL A 32 7.21 -19.07 -7.53
N GLY A 33 7.82 -19.19 -8.72
CA GLY A 33 9.12 -19.83 -8.85
C GLY A 33 10.17 -19.11 -8.02
N LYS A 34 11.11 -19.86 -7.44
CA LYS A 34 12.21 -19.34 -6.61
C LYS A 34 12.88 -18.11 -7.23
N HIS A 35 13.33 -18.21 -8.49
CA HIS A 35 13.99 -17.11 -9.20
C HIS A 35 13.07 -15.90 -9.42
N GLN A 36 11.77 -16.13 -9.65
CA GLN A 36 10.81 -15.04 -9.81
C GLN A 36 10.59 -14.32 -8.49
N LEU A 37 10.47 -15.05 -7.39
CA LEU A 37 10.37 -14.47 -6.05
C LEU A 37 11.61 -13.65 -5.75
N MET A 38 12.81 -14.20 -5.94
CA MET A 38 14.09 -13.49 -5.74
C MET A 38 14.15 -12.17 -6.53
N ARG A 39 13.78 -12.17 -7.81
CA ARG A 39 13.79 -10.96 -8.65
C ARG A 39 12.77 -9.91 -8.19
N ARG A 40 11.56 -10.33 -7.80
CA ARG A 40 10.47 -9.44 -7.37
C ARG A 40 10.76 -8.77 -6.04
N THR A 41 11.43 -9.48 -5.13
CA THR A 41 11.55 -9.10 -3.72
C THR A 41 12.98 -8.74 -3.30
N GLY A 42 13.97 -9.01 -4.13
CA GLY A 42 15.39 -8.84 -3.79
C GLY A 42 15.89 -9.86 -2.75
N LEU A 43 15.13 -10.95 -2.51
CA LEU A 43 15.52 -11.96 -1.55
C LEU A 43 16.70 -12.79 -2.03
N SER A 44 17.64 -13.01 -1.12
CA SER A 44 18.74 -13.96 -1.33
C SER A 44 18.24 -15.40 -1.18
N ALA A 45 19.03 -16.35 -1.67
CA ALA A 45 18.74 -17.77 -1.45
C ALA A 45 18.70 -18.13 0.05
N ARG A 46 19.41 -17.38 0.92
CA ARG A 46 19.40 -17.57 2.37
C ARG A 46 18.05 -17.18 2.98
N ASP A 47 17.44 -16.10 2.49
CA ASP A 47 16.13 -15.64 2.99
C ASP A 47 15.02 -16.62 2.65
N LEU A 48 15.07 -17.14 1.42
CA LEU A 48 14.11 -18.16 0.99
C LEU A 48 14.22 -19.44 1.82
N ARG A 49 15.42 -19.80 2.28
CA ARG A 49 15.61 -20.91 3.23
C ARG A 49 15.01 -20.58 4.59
N ALA A 50 15.18 -19.36 5.10
CA ALA A 50 14.58 -18.96 6.36
C ALA A 50 13.04 -19.03 6.32
N LEU A 51 12.45 -18.80 5.14
CA LEU A 51 11.00 -18.89 4.94
C LEU A 51 10.51 -20.32 4.69
N ASP A 52 11.38 -21.28 4.39
CA ASP A 52 11.00 -22.67 4.11
C ASP A 52 10.43 -23.33 5.37
N PRO A 53 9.12 -23.68 5.41
CA PRO A 53 8.48 -24.25 6.60
C PRO A 53 9.14 -25.54 7.10
N ALA A 54 9.85 -26.27 6.22
CA ALA A 54 10.62 -27.45 6.61
C ALA A 54 11.85 -27.12 7.46
N LEU A 55 12.28 -25.85 7.47
CA LEU A 55 13.39 -25.37 8.28
C LEU A 55 12.83 -24.60 9.50
N SER A 56 13.15 -25.10 10.68
CA SER A 56 12.92 -24.38 11.94
C SER A 56 14.05 -23.36 12.11
N TYR A 57 13.85 -22.15 11.59
CA TYR A 57 14.71 -21.01 11.87
C TYR A 57 14.14 -20.19 13.03
N PRO A 58 14.98 -19.55 13.86
CA PRO A 58 14.51 -18.65 14.89
C PRO A 58 13.67 -17.50 14.31
N CYS A 59 12.82 -16.93 15.16
CA CYS A 59 12.07 -15.74 14.81
C CYS A 59 13.02 -14.63 14.35
N SER A 60 12.77 -14.05 13.19
CA SER A 60 13.60 -13.03 12.57
C SER A 60 12.78 -12.09 11.70
N ILE A 61 13.15 -10.81 11.74
CA ILE A 61 12.69 -9.81 10.80
C ILE A 61 13.93 -9.32 10.07
N MET A 62 13.98 -9.53 8.75
CA MET A 62 15.13 -9.17 7.93
C MET A 62 14.69 -8.14 6.90
N SER A 63 15.34 -6.98 6.92
CA SER A 63 15.17 -5.98 5.86
C SER A 63 16.02 -6.37 4.63
N ARG A 64 15.42 -6.23 3.45
CA ARG A 64 16.05 -6.42 2.14
C ARG A 64 15.75 -5.22 1.27
N ASP A 65 16.47 -5.10 0.18
CA ASP A 65 16.42 -3.95 -0.74
C ASP A 65 14.98 -3.57 -1.16
N ARG A 66 14.13 -4.56 -1.44
CA ARG A 66 12.76 -4.34 -1.94
C ARG A 66 11.67 -5.00 -1.10
N ALA A 67 12.06 -5.61 0.02
CA ALA A 67 11.13 -6.37 0.84
C ALA A 67 11.58 -6.49 2.29
N VAL A 68 10.61 -6.67 3.18
CA VAL A 68 10.86 -7.07 4.57
C VAL A 68 10.43 -8.53 4.71
N VAL A 69 11.37 -9.37 5.11
CA VAL A 69 11.11 -10.78 5.42
C VAL A 69 10.74 -10.90 6.88
N VAL A 70 9.61 -11.53 7.14
CA VAL A 70 9.11 -11.84 8.47
C VAL A 70 9.08 -13.35 8.60
N ASN A 71 9.92 -13.91 9.46
CA ASN A 71 9.86 -15.31 9.87
C ASN A 71 9.56 -15.36 11.36
N LEU A 72 8.32 -15.65 11.74
CA LEU A 72 7.90 -15.82 13.12
C LEU A 72 7.42 -17.26 13.32
N GLU A 73 7.34 -17.70 14.58
CA GLU A 73 6.96 -19.05 14.98
C GLU A 73 5.71 -19.58 14.25
N ARG A 74 4.69 -18.72 14.09
CA ARG A 74 3.39 -19.10 13.51
C ARG A 74 3.06 -18.40 12.20
N ALA A 75 3.92 -17.49 11.75
CA ALA A 75 3.61 -16.62 10.62
C ALA A 75 4.89 -16.27 9.85
N ARG A 76 4.87 -16.59 8.56
CA ARG A 76 5.95 -16.25 7.64
C ARG A 76 5.39 -15.36 6.55
N ALA A 77 6.09 -14.31 6.18
CA ALA A 77 5.65 -13.39 5.16
C ALA A 77 6.82 -12.64 4.53
N VAL A 78 6.62 -12.18 3.30
CA VAL A 78 7.48 -11.23 2.60
C VAL A 78 6.64 -10.02 2.27
N ILE A 79 6.94 -8.90 2.91
CA ILE A 79 6.23 -7.65 2.74
C ILE A 79 6.98 -6.85 1.68
N THR A 80 6.32 -6.56 0.57
CA THR A 80 6.83 -5.64 -0.45
C THR A 80 6.12 -4.28 -0.33
N ALA A 81 6.50 -3.32 -1.16
CA ALA A 81 5.86 -2.01 -1.18
C ALA A 81 4.36 -2.05 -1.54
N THR A 82 3.90 -3.08 -2.27
CA THR A 82 2.54 -3.14 -2.83
C THR A 82 1.72 -4.32 -2.36
N GLU A 83 2.36 -5.37 -1.85
CA GLU A 83 1.71 -6.61 -1.46
C GLU A 83 2.48 -7.37 -0.39
N VAL A 84 1.78 -8.27 0.31
CA VAL A 84 2.35 -9.20 1.27
C VAL A 84 2.24 -10.61 0.69
N LEU A 85 3.37 -11.29 0.55
CA LEU A 85 3.45 -12.67 0.09
C LEU A 85 3.59 -13.61 1.29
N VAL A 86 2.73 -14.61 1.38
CA VAL A 86 2.66 -15.57 2.49
C VAL A 86 2.86 -16.99 1.94
N PRO A 87 3.88 -17.74 2.37
CA PRO A 87 4.12 -19.10 1.90
C PRO A 87 3.09 -20.07 2.49
N GLY A 88 2.82 -21.16 1.78
CA GLY A 88 1.94 -22.22 2.25
C GLY A 88 0.46 -21.81 2.37
N PRO A 89 -0.17 -21.26 1.33
CA PRO A 89 -1.54 -20.74 1.38
C PRO A 89 -2.60 -21.81 1.70
N ARG A 90 -2.27 -23.09 1.52
CA ARG A 90 -3.14 -24.22 1.87
C ARG A 90 -3.00 -24.68 3.32
N ASP A 91 -2.04 -24.12 4.06
CA ASP A 91 -1.90 -24.41 5.48
C ASP A 91 -3.03 -23.73 6.27
N PRO A 92 -3.88 -24.48 6.99
CA PRO A 92 -4.95 -23.90 7.80
C PRO A 92 -4.42 -22.95 8.88
N ALA A 93 -3.16 -23.07 9.31
CA ALA A 93 -2.54 -22.15 10.26
C ALA A 93 -2.38 -20.72 9.70
N VAL A 94 -2.30 -20.59 8.37
CA VAL A 94 -2.11 -19.32 7.66
C VAL A 94 -3.44 -18.61 7.40
N ALA A 95 -4.57 -19.33 7.34
CA ALA A 95 -5.87 -18.75 7.02
C ALA A 95 -6.30 -17.59 7.95
N PRO A 96 -6.13 -17.68 9.28
CA PRO A 96 -6.44 -16.56 10.18
C PRO A 96 -5.56 -15.34 9.93
N LEU A 97 -4.27 -15.54 9.62
CA LEU A 97 -3.33 -14.45 9.33
C LEU A 97 -3.80 -13.69 8.09
N VAL A 98 -4.05 -14.40 6.98
CA VAL A 98 -4.49 -13.81 5.71
C VAL A 98 -5.83 -13.10 5.89
N ARG A 99 -6.79 -13.71 6.61
CA ARG A 99 -8.10 -13.09 6.88
C ARG A 99 -7.97 -11.76 7.63
N ASN A 100 -7.21 -11.76 8.73
CA ASN A 100 -7.03 -10.55 9.55
C ASN A 100 -6.23 -9.46 8.81
N LEU A 101 -5.20 -9.85 8.06
CA LEU A 101 -4.42 -8.94 7.24
C LEU A 101 -5.32 -8.25 6.21
N ARG A 102 -6.13 -9.02 5.47
CA ARG A 102 -7.08 -8.48 4.48
C ARG A 102 -8.10 -7.53 5.11
N ALA A 103 -8.72 -7.93 6.22
CA ALA A 103 -9.70 -7.09 6.91
C ALA A 103 -9.09 -5.73 7.29
N ARG A 104 -7.86 -5.72 7.82
CA ARG A 104 -7.14 -4.49 8.17
C ARG A 104 -6.78 -3.65 6.95
N LEU A 105 -6.30 -4.26 5.87
CA LEU A 105 -5.95 -3.54 4.64
C LEU A 105 -7.19 -2.92 3.97
N LEU A 106 -8.31 -3.63 3.95
CA LEU A 106 -9.58 -3.11 3.42
C LEU A 106 -10.07 -1.89 4.22
N LEU A 107 -10.00 -1.94 5.55
CA LEU A 107 -10.38 -0.82 6.40
C LEU A 107 -9.53 0.43 6.16
N VAL A 108 -8.22 0.26 5.97
CA VAL A 108 -7.31 1.37 5.67
C VAL A 108 -7.59 1.93 4.26
N SER A 109 -7.86 1.07 3.28
CA SER A 109 -8.17 1.53 1.92
C SER A 109 -9.50 2.30 1.80
N ALA A 110 -10.41 2.08 2.76
CA ALA A 110 -11.71 2.76 2.79
C ALA A 110 -11.67 4.12 3.50
N SER A 111 -10.58 4.48 4.20
CA SER A 111 -10.51 5.79 4.83
C SER A 111 -10.36 6.86 3.75
N PRO A 112 -11.32 7.81 3.62
CA PRO A 112 -11.19 8.91 2.69
C PRO A 112 -9.90 9.65 3.01
N THR A 113 -9.05 9.83 1.99
CA THR A 113 -7.94 10.77 2.06
C THR A 113 -8.48 12.09 2.62
N PRO A 114 -7.90 12.62 3.71
CA PRO A 114 -8.37 13.86 4.28
C PRO A 114 -8.45 14.91 3.17
N PRO A 115 -9.51 15.73 3.13
CA PRO A 115 -9.65 16.77 2.14
C PRO A 115 -8.36 17.58 2.17
N GLN A 116 -7.60 17.47 1.08
CA GLN A 116 -6.49 18.36 0.82
C GLN A 116 -7.15 19.73 0.86
N VAL A 117 -6.85 20.53 1.87
CA VAL A 117 -7.20 21.94 1.85
C VAL A 117 -6.42 22.49 0.67
N SER A 118 -7.10 22.58 -0.48
CA SER A 118 -6.70 23.53 -1.49
C SER A 118 -6.76 24.85 -0.75
N GLU A 119 -5.60 25.32 -0.29
CA GLU A 119 -5.41 26.70 0.11
C GLU A 119 -5.83 27.50 -1.12
N GLU A 120 -7.10 27.91 -1.11
CA GLU A 120 -7.68 28.79 -2.09
C GLU A 120 -6.85 30.06 -2.03
N ASP A 121 -5.97 30.15 -3.03
CA ASP A 121 -5.44 31.37 -3.61
C ASP A 121 -6.30 32.55 -3.18
N GLY A 122 -5.76 33.33 -2.24
CA GLY A 122 -6.37 34.55 -1.70
C GLY A 122 -6.47 35.60 -2.79
N GLY A 123 -7.35 35.34 -3.75
CA GLY A 123 -7.71 36.19 -4.85
C GLY A 123 -8.41 37.42 -4.33
N ALA A 124 -7.72 38.54 -4.48
CA ALA A 124 -8.24 39.83 -4.88
C ALA A 124 -9.45 40.39 -4.10
N LEU A 125 -9.14 41.38 -3.26
CA LEU A 125 -10.07 42.31 -2.63
C LEU A 125 -11.23 42.74 -3.56
N PRO A 126 -12.49 42.69 -3.09
CA PRO A 126 -13.64 43.19 -3.82
C PRO A 126 -13.52 44.70 -4.02
N GLN A 127 -13.46 45.12 -5.28
CA GLN A 127 -13.45 46.53 -5.67
C GLN A 127 -14.82 47.14 -5.32
N SER A 128 -14.78 48.14 -4.43
CA SER A 128 -15.96 48.86 -3.97
C SER A 128 -16.58 49.68 -5.11
N PRO A 129 -17.90 49.60 -5.35
CA PRO A 129 -18.57 50.38 -6.38
C PRO A 129 -18.66 51.85 -5.94
N GLY A 130 -17.77 52.69 -6.48
CA GLY A 130 -17.85 54.14 -6.35
C GLY A 130 -19.00 54.70 -7.18
N GLY A 131 -20.15 54.92 -6.56
CA GLY A 131 -21.28 55.60 -7.16
C GLY A 131 -21.73 56.79 -6.30
N VAL A 132 -21.43 58.02 -6.75
CA VAL A 132 -22.23 59.26 -6.57
C VAL A 132 -21.49 60.35 -7.34
N GLY A 133 -22.05 60.94 -8.40
CA GLY A 133 -22.92 62.10 -8.30
C GLY A 133 -22.14 63.40 -8.62
N GLY A 134 -22.20 63.87 -9.87
CA GLY A 134 -21.61 65.14 -10.30
C GLY A 134 -22.51 65.84 -11.30
N GLY A 135 -23.31 66.78 -10.81
CA GLY A 135 -24.36 67.46 -11.57
C GLY A 135 -23.84 68.38 -12.66
N GLY A 136 -24.59 68.42 -13.77
CA GLY A 136 -24.41 69.40 -14.82
C GLY A 136 -24.81 70.80 -14.34
N ALA A 137 -23.87 71.74 -14.39
CA ALA A 137 -24.17 73.16 -14.37
C ALA A 137 -23.93 73.70 -15.78
N LYS A 138 -24.96 74.36 -16.30
CA LYS A 138 -25.07 74.89 -17.65
C LYS A 138 -24.18 76.13 -17.77
N ASP A 139 -23.12 76.06 -18.58
CA ASP A 139 -22.44 77.28 -19.02
C ASP A 139 -23.28 77.95 -20.11
N GLY A 140 -23.82 79.11 -19.74
CA GLY A 140 -24.66 79.94 -20.56
C GLY A 140 -23.92 80.44 -21.80
N GLN A 141 -24.58 80.26 -22.94
CA GLN A 141 -24.31 80.98 -24.17
C GLN A 141 -24.50 82.48 -23.91
N SER A 142 -23.40 83.23 -23.90
CA SER A 142 -23.46 84.69 -23.97
C SER A 142 -22.14 85.22 -24.52
N SER A 143 -22.02 85.29 -25.85
CA SER A 143 -21.06 86.15 -26.53
C SER A 143 -21.67 86.50 -27.89
N ALA A 144 -22.43 87.59 -27.91
CA ALA A 144 -21.96 88.92 -28.29
C ALA A 144 -21.92 89.04 -29.82
N ARG A 145 -22.84 89.89 -30.28
CA ARG A 145 -23.04 90.46 -31.61
C ARG A 145 -21.78 90.65 -32.45
#